data_AF-A0A9D4K583-F1
#
_entry.id   AF-A0A9D4K583-F1
#
_cell.length_a   1.000
_cell.length_b   1.000
_cell.length_c   1.000
_cell.angle_alpha   90.00
_cell.angle_beta   90.00
_cell.angle_gamma   90.00
#
_symmetry.space_group_name_H-M   'P 1'
#
loop_
_entity.id
_entity.type
_entity.pdbx_description
1 polymer ?
#
loop_
_entity_poly.entity_id
_entity_poly.type
_entity_poly.pdbx_seq_one_letter_code
_entity_poly.pdbx_strand_id
1 'polypeptide(L)'
;MVDSGLLRIDDPVHLECLRFCFIPLIQRDLNSFTHLWNSHRIWQQRHVEAPNGIPMVIYYQPEAYVTRNFSFRLPCELEPIDRIQEKYIVKKPQFGCKDDFIPVLEHVCEMQREQLPISESIKSATSLFLALTEILDGY
;
A
#
# COMPACT_ATOMS: atom_id res chain seq x y z
N MET A 1 8.42 -18.50 8.51
CA MET A 1 9.65 -17.69 8.36
C MET A 1 10.30 -17.46 9.71
N VAL A 2 9.59 -16.91 10.70
CA VAL A 2 10.10 -16.76 12.08
C VAL A 2 10.32 -18.13 12.74
N ASP A 3 9.27 -18.95 12.81
CA ASP A 3 9.33 -20.28 13.46
C ASP A 3 10.30 -21.24 12.77
N SER A 4 10.62 -20.98 11.51
CA SER A 4 11.57 -21.75 10.71
C SER A 4 13.01 -21.20 10.80
N GLY A 5 13.25 -20.14 11.57
CA GLY A 5 14.57 -19.50 11.70
C GLY A 5 15.05 -18.73 10.46
N LEU A 6 14.18 -18.50 9.47
CA LEU A 6 14.50 -17.84 8.20
C LEU A 6 14.36 -16.31 8.25
N LEU A 7 13.68 -15.79 9.27
CA LEU A 7 13.47 -14.35 9.47
C LEU A 7 13.91 -13.97 10.87
N ARG A 8 14.88 -13.06 10.95
CA ARG A 8 15.34 -12.45 12.20
C ARG A 8 14.62 -11.12 12.42
N ILE A 9 13.67 -11.08 13.35
CA ILE A 9 12.85 -9.87 13.61
C ILE A 9 13.66 -8.80 14.35
N ASP A 10 14.69 -9.21 15.09
CA ASP A 10 15.65 -8.34 15.76
C ASP A 10 16.61 -7.63 14.78
N ASP A 11 16.73 -8.14 13.55
CA ASP A 11 17.62 -7.59 12.55
C ASP A 11 16.89 -6.55 11.67
N PRO A 12 17.31 -5.27 11.72
CA PRO A 12 16.68 -4.23 10.91
C PRO A 12 16.83 -4.47 9.41
N VAL A 13 17.91 -5.10 8.93
CA VAL A 13 18.13 -5.39 7.51
C VAL A 13 17.12 -6.43 7.03
N HIS A 14 16.91 -7.49 7.81
CA HIS A 14 15.91 -8.51 7.52
C HIS A 14 14.50 -7.91 7.44
N LEU A 15 14.17 -6.96 8.34
CA LEU A 15 12.90 -6.25 8.29
C LEU A 15 12.76 -5.38 7.03
N GLU A 16 13.82 -4.71 6.59
CA GLU A 16 13.77 -3.92 5.34
C GLU A 16 13.66 -4.81 4.09
N CYS A 17 14.36 -5.95 4.04
CA CYS A 17 14.17 -6.97 3.00
C CYS A 17 12.73 -7.48 2.97
N LEU A 18 12.15 -7.78 4.14
CA LEU A 18 10.77 -8.22 4.26
C LEU A 18 9.80 -7.14 3.76
N ARG A 19 10.02 -5.88 4.13
CA ARG A 19 9.21 -4.77 3.65
C ARG A 19 9.27 -4.64 2.13
N PHE A 20 10.48 -4.64 1.57
CA PHE A 20 10.72 -4.56 0.14
C PHE A 20 9.98 -5.66 -0.64
N CYS A 21 10.07 -6.91 -0.19
CA CYS A 21 9.46 -8.04 -0.89
C CYS A 21 7.94 -8.10 -0.76
N PHE A 22 7.37 -7.75 0.41
CA PHE A 22 5.97 -8.05 0.72
C PHE A 22 5.03 -6.83 0.77
N ILE A 23 5.52 -5.62 1.08
CA ILE A 23 4.65 -4.42 1.13
C ILE A 23 4.02 -4.10 -0.23
N PRO A 24 4.71 -4.21 -1.38
CA PRO A 24 4.08 -4.01 -2.68
C PRO A 24 2.89 -4.96 -2.92
N LEU A 25 3.00 -6.22 -2.50
CA LEU A 25 1.93 -7.21 -2.60
C LEU A 25 0.73 -6.84 -1.71
N ILE A 26 0.99 -6.52 -0.44
CA ILE A 26 -0.06 -6.09 0.49
C ILE A 26 -0.77 -4.86 -0.05
N GLN A 27 -0.01 -3.88 -0.58
CA GLN A 27 -0.60 -2.68 -1.12
C GLN A 27 -1.47 -2.95 -2.35
N ARG A 28 -1.03 -3.83 -3.25
CA ARG A 28 -1.82 -4.24 -4.42
C ARG A 28 -3.14 -4.87 -3.98
N ASP A 29 -3.11 -5.73 -2.97
CA ASP A 29 -4.30 -6.43 -2.47
C ASP A 29 -5.24 -5.45 -1.75
N LEU A 30 -4.71 -4.49 -0.99
CA LEU A 30 -5.49 -3.40 -0.38
C LEU A 30 -6.13 -2.46 -1.42
N ASN A 31 -5.40 -2.13 -2.50
CA ASN A 31 -5.95 -1.35 -3.61
C ASN A 31 -7.09 -2.10 -4.28
N SER A 32 -6.90 -3.39 -4.55
CA SER A 32 -7.92 -4.27 -5.13
C SER A 32 -9.16 -4.34 -4.24
N PHE A 33 -8.97 -4.53 -2.93
CA PHE A 33 -10.04 -4.52 -1.95
C PHE A 33 -10.80 -3.19 -1.96
N THR A 34 -10.09 -2.06 -1.95
CA THR A 34 -10.70 -0.72 -1.98
C THR A 34 -11.54 -0.53 -3.23
N HIS A 35 -11.03 -0.92 -4.40
CA HIS A 35 -11.78 -0.86 -5.65
C HIS A 35 -13.03 -1.76 -5.62
N LEU A 36 -12.88 -3.01 -5.20
CA LEU A 36 -13.99 -3.95 -5.10
C LEU A 36 -15.07 -3.44 -4.14
N TRP A 37 -14.65 -3.02 -2.93
CA TRP A 37 -15.54 -2.50 -1.91
C TRP A 37 -16.23 -1.21 -2.34
N ASN A 38 -15.56 -0.29 -3.03
CA ASN A 38 -16.21 0.95 -3.45
C ASN A 38 -17.11 0.76 -4.67
N SER A 39 -16.91 -0.30 -5.46
CA SER A 39 -17.66 -0.58 -6.68
C SER A 39 -18.80 -1.59 -6.50
N HIS A 40 -18.78 -2.38 -5.42
CA HIS A 40 -19.86 -3.33 -5.17
C HIS A 40 -21.17 -2.61 -4.82
N ARG A 41 -22.29 -3.27 -5.12
CA ARG A 41 -23.62 -2.76 -4.78
C ARG A 41 -24.03 -3.27 -3.41
N ILE A 42 -24.21 -2.36 -2.47
CA ILE A 42 -24.83 -2.63 -1.17
C ILE A 42 -26.34 -2.70 -1.37
N TRP A 43 -26.96 -3.81 -0.96
CA TRP A 43 -28.40 -4.00 -1.10
C TRP A 43 -29.14 -3.40 0.09
N GLN A 44 -30.35 -2.90 -0.20
CA GLN A 44 -31.24 -2.38 0.82
C GLN A 44 -31.74 -3.53 1.72
N GLN A 45 -31.60 -3.37 3.03
CA GLN A 45 -32.12 -4.31 4.02
C GLN A 45 -33.38 -3.73 4.67
N ARG A 46 -34.39 -4.58 4.91
CA ARG A 46 -35.74 -4.14 5.35
C ARG A 46 -35.80 -3.48 6.73
N HIS A 47 -34.80 -3.74 7.59
CA HIS A 47 -34.80 -3.32 8.99
C HIS A 47 -33.52 -2.58 9.40
N VAL A 48 -32.78 -2.06 8.41
CA VAL A 48 -31.53 -1.34 8.65
C VAL A 48 -31.59 -0.01 7.90
N GLU A 49 -31.47 1.09 8.64
CA GLU A 49 -31.24 2.41 8.06
C GLU A 49 -29.75 2.53 7.68
N ALA A 50 -29.36 1.84 6.62
CA ALA A 50 -28.03 1.92 6.04
C ALA A 50 -28.10 2.46 4.61
N PRO A 51 -27.11 3.26 4.17
CA PRO A 51 -26.98 3.66 2.78
C PRO A 51 -26.91 2.44 1.87
N ASN A 52 -27.77 2.39 0.85
CA ASN A 52 -27.78 1.35 -0.17
C ASN A 52 -27.37 1.93 -1.53
N GLY A 53 -26.84 1.07 -2.40
CA GLY A 53 -26.30 1.46 -3.70
C GLY A 53 -24.81 1.18 -3.82
N ILE A 54 -24.16 1.78 -4.82
CA ILE A 54 -22.73 1.61 -5.07
C ILE A 54 -21.98 2.77 -4.39
N PRO A 55 -21.11 2.54 -3.40
CA PRO A 55 -20.46 3.60 -2.62
C PRO A 55 -19.80 4.68 -3.48
N MET A 56 -19.08 4.27 -4.52
CA MET A 56 -18.43 5.20 -5.46
C MET A 56 -19.44 6.11 -6.16
N VAL A 57 -20.60 5.57 -6.58
CA VAL A 57 -21.64 6.37 -7.25
C VAL A 57 -22.35 7.26 -6.23
N ILE A 58 -22.65 6.77 -5.02
CA ILE A 58 -23.27 7.56 -3.96
C ILE A 58 -22.39 8.76 -3.59
N TYR A 59 -21.06 8.57 -3.57
CA TYR A 59 -20.10 9.63 -3.26
C TYR A 59 -19.98 10.68 -4.38
N TYR A 60 -19.78 10.25 -5.63
CA TYR A 60 -19.53 11.17 -6.75
C TYR A 60 -20.79 11.73 -7.40
N GLN A 61 -21.91 11.00 -7.34
CA GLN A 61 -23.18 11.36 -7.97
C GLN A 61 -24.38 10.92 -7.09
N PRO A 62 -24.53 11.53 -5.90
CA PRO A 62 -25.60 11.16 -4.96
C PRO A 62 -27.01 11.30 -5.56
N GLU A 63 -27.19 12.18 -6.53
CA GLU A 63 -28.47 12.42 -7.22
C GLU A 63 -28.96 11.18 -7.98
N ALA A 64 -28.04 10.30 -8.40
CA ALA A 64 -28.39 9.03 -9.05
C ALA A 64 -29.18 8.08 -8.12
N TYR A 65 -29.10 8.30 -6.81
CA TYR A 65 -29.85 7.57 -5.78
C TYR A 65 -30.92 8.45 -5.10
N VAL A 66 -31.31 9.58 -5.71
CA VAL A 66 -32.26 10.54 -5.12
C VAL A 66 -31.78 11.08 -3.77
N THR A 67 -30.45 11.13 -3.59
CA THR A 67 -29.80 11.74 -2.44
C THR A 67 -29.06 13.02 -2.88
N ARG A 68 -28.39 13.71 -1.95
CA ARG A 68 -27.66 14.95 -2.25
C ARG A 68 -26.27 14.92 -1.64
N ASN A 69 -25.37 15.72 -2.19
CA ASN A 69 -24.04 15.89 -1.63
C ASN A 69 -24.09 16.67 -0.30
N PHE A 70 -23.56 16.08 0.77
CA PHE A 70 -23.40 16.71 2.08
C PHE A 70 -21.95 17.13 2.38
N SER A 71 -21.07 17.08 1.38
CA SER A 71 -19.68 17.50 1.52
C SER A 71 -19.59 19.00 1.73
N PHE A 72 -18.68 19.42 2.62
CA PHE A 72 -18.35 20.82 2.81
C PHE A 72 -17.20 21.22 1.89
N ARG A 73 -17.32 22.37 1.23
CA ARG A 73 -16.15 22.96 0.58
C ARG A 73 -15.16 23.40 1.65
N LEU A 74 -13.90 23.06 1.41
CA LEU A 74 -12.82 23.52 2.25
C LEU A 74 -12.79 25.06 2.26
N PRO A 75 -12.59 25.70 3.42
CA PRO A 75 -12.53 27.16 3.54
C PRO A 75 -11.23 27.74 2.96
N CYS A 76 -10.35 26.89 2.44
CA CYS A 76 -9.08 27.25 1.84
C CYS A 76 -8.90 26.56 0.49
N GLU A 77 -8.00 27.11 -0.32
CA GLU A 77 -7.51 26.46 -1.53
C GLU A 77 -6.74 25.18 -1.20
N LEU A 78 -6.52 24.34 -2.22
CA LEU A 78 -5.80 23.06 -2.05
C LEU A 78 -4.31 23.26 -1.76
N GLU A 79 -3.70 24.35 -2.25
CA GLU A 79 -2.29 24.69 -2.02
C GLU A 79 -1.85 24.63 -0.53
N PRO A 80 -2.56 25.25 0.42
CA PRO A 80 -2.32 25.05 1.85
C PRO A 80 -2.33 23.59 2.32
N ILE A 81 -3.20 22.76 1.75
CA ILE A 81 -3.33 21.35 2.11
C ILE A 81 -2.15 20.56 1.57
N ASP A 82 -1.74 20.81 0.32
CA ASP A 82 -0.56 20.18 -0.28
C ASP A 82 0.72 20.52 0.51
N ARG A 83 0.84 21.77 0.97
CA ARG A 83 1.95 22.20 1.85
C ARG A 83 1.91 21.53 3.22
N ILE A 84 0.72 21.37 3.80
CA ILE A 84 0.55 20.63 5.07
C ILE A 84 0.92 19.16 4.85
N GLN A 85 0.48 18.56 3.76
CA GLN A 85 0.84 17.20 3.40
C GLN A 85 2.36 17.07 3.24
N GLU A 86 3.02 17.93 2.48
CA GLU A 86 4.48 17.87 2.32
C GLU A 86 5.23 18.07 3.65
N LYS A 87 4.73 18.95 4.51
CA LYS A 87 5.39 19.29 5.78
C LYS A 87 5.18 18.25 6.89
N TYR A 88 4.00 17.62 6.94
CA TYR A 88 3.58 16.81 8.08
C TYR A 88 3.34 15.34 7.73
N ILE A 89 3.27 14.97 6.45
CA ILE A 89 3.06 13.58 6.03
C ILE A 89 4.39 13.00 5.58
N VAL A 90 4.77 11.88 6.21
CA VAL A 90 5.90 11.07 5.75
C VAL A 90 5.52 10.48 4.40
N LYS A 91 6.28 10.80 3.36
CA LYS A 91 6.07 10.21 2.03
C LYS A 91 6.10 8.70 2.16
N LYS A 92 5.08 8.06 1.60
CA LYS A 92 5.01 6.61 1.59
C LYS A 92 6.21 6.07 0.80
N PRO A 93 7.03 5.19 1.38
CA PRO A 93 8.16 4.62 0.66
C PRO A 93 7.67 3.83 -0.55
N GLN A 94 8.28 4.06 -1.71
CA GLN A 94 7.88 3.48 -3.01
C GLN A 94 7.84 1.95 -2.95
N PHE A 95 8.84 1.34 -2.31
CA PHE A 95 8.97 -0.11 -2.17
C PHE A 95 8.58 -0.62 -0.77
N GLY A 96 8.05 0.23 0.10
CA GLY A 96 7.68 -0.14 1.47
C GLY A 96 8.83 -0.22 2.48
N CYS A 97 10.08 -0.30 2.03
CA CYS A 97 11.29 -0.18 2.84
C CYS A 97 11.76 1.28 2.93
N LYS A 98 12.68 1.58 3.85
CA LYS A 98 13.26 2.93 4.01
C LYS A 98 14.04 3.35 2.75
N ASP A 99 14.03 4.65 2.47
CA ASP A 99 14.74 5.22 1.31
C ASP A 99 16.26 4.98 1.38
N ASP A 100 16.84 4.98 2.57
CA ASP A 100 18.26 4.70 2.80
C ASP A 100 18.65 3.25 2.51
N PHE A 101 17.67 2.34 2.41
CA PHE A 101 17.90 0.94 2.05
C PHE A 101 17.94 0.71 0.54
N ILE A 102 17.41 1.66 -0.25
CA ILE A 102 17.36 1.53 -1.71
C ILE A 102 18.75 1.42 -2.35
N PRO A 103 19.79 2.18 -1.96
CA PRO A 103 21.13 2.01 -2.51
C PRO A 103 21.73 0.63 -2.24
N VAL A 104 21.38 0.00 -1.10
CA VAL A 104 21.81 -1.37 -0.78
C VAL A 104 21.17 -2.35 -1.76
N LEU A 105 19.87 -2.19 -2.03
CA LEU A 105 19.14 -3.01 -3.00
C LEU A 105 19.66 -2.81 -4.43
N GLU A 106 19.93 -1.57 -4.84
CA GLU A 106 20.52 -1.25 -6.15
C GLU A 106 21.87 -1.96 -6.33
N HIS A 107 22.70 -1.98 -5.27
CA HIS A 107 23.98 -2.66 -5.29
C HIS A 107 23.84 -4.19 -5.30
N VAL A 108 23.03 -4.77 -4.42
CA VAL A 108 22.84 -6.22 -4.29
C VAL A 108 22.17 -6.83 -5.52
N CYS A 109 21.20 -6.12 -6.11
CA CYS A 109 20.50 -6.60 -7.31
C CYS A 109 21.25 -6.27 -8.60
N GLU A 110 22.32 -5.46 -8.56
CA GLU A 110 23.00 -4.90 -9.73
C GLU A 110 22.03 -4.22 -10.71
N MET A 111 21.01 -3.53 -10.16
CA MET A 111 19.91 -2.94 -10.91
C MET A 111 19.73 -1.47 -10.55
N GLN A 112 19.29 -0.68 -11.53
CA GLN A 112 18.82 0.68 -11.27
C GLN A 112 17.49 0.65 -10.51
N ARG A 113 17.19 1.73 -9.79
CA ARG A 113 15.99 1.89 -8.96
C ARG A 113 14.71 1.47 -9.66
N GLU A 114 14.51 1.92 -10.89
CA GLU A 114 13.29 1.71 -11.68
C GLU A 114 13.13 0.26 -12.14
N GLN A 115 14.22 -0.52 -12.11
CA GLN A 115 14.28 -1.89 -12.56
C GLN A 115 14.28 -2.89 -11.39
N LEU A 116 14.27 -2.40 -10.15
CA LEU A 116 14.24 -3.25 -8.96
C LEU A 116 13.02 -4.20 -9.01
N PRO A 117 13.21 -5.48 -8.65
CA PRO A 117 12.17 -6.49 -8.81
C PRO A 117 10.99 -6.21 -7.88
N ILE A 118 9.80 -6.08 -8.47
CA ILE A 118 8.55 -6.02 -7.72
C ILE A 118 7.95 -7.42 -7.74
N SER A 119 7.71 -7.97 -6.55
CA SER A 119 7.14 -9.31 -6.44
C SER A 119 5.67 -9.33 -6.84
N GLU A 120 5.30 -10.26 -7.72
CA GLU A 120 3.92 -10.42 -8.21
C GLU A 120 3.13 -11.49 -7.44
N SER A 121 3.81 -12.36 -6.71
CA SER A 121 3.19 -13.43 -5.93
C SER A 121 3.92 -13.66 -4.60
N ILE A 122 3.23 -14.24 -3.63
CA ILE A 122 3.80 -14.64 -2.33
C ILE A 122 5.03 -15.54 -2.53
N LYS A 123 4.98 -16.45 -3.51
CA LYS A 123 6.10 -17.36 -3.82
C LYS A 123 7.32 -16.57 -4.31
N SER A 124 7.13 -15.67 -5.28
CA SER A 124 8.19 -14.82 -5.81
C SER A 124 8.77 -13.90 -4.73
N ALA A 125 7.92 -13.29 -3.88
CA ALA A 125 8.38 -12.49 -2.75
C ALA A 125 9.19 -13.29 -1.73
N THR A 126 8.78 -14.53 -1.45
CA THR A 126 9.51 -15.40 -0.53
C THR A 126 10.87 -15.77 -1.12
N SER A 127 10.93 -16.14 -2.41
CA SER A 127 12.20 -16.43 -3.10
C SER A 127 13.13 -15.22 -3.11
N LEU A 128 12.60 -14.03 -3.42
CA LEU A 128 13.37 -12.79 -3.44
C LEU A 128 13.89 -12.44 -2.04
N PHE A 129 13.06 -12.57 -1.02
CA PHE A 129 13.46 -12.34 0.37
C PHE A 129 14.62 -13.25 0.76
N LEU A 130 14.50 -14.56 0.51
CA LEU A 130 15.53 -15.53 0.88
C LEU A 130 16.85 -15.24 0.16
N ALA A 131 16.80 -14.91 -1.14
CA ALA A 131 17.98 -14.54 -1.90
C ALA A 131 18.66 -13.28 -1.36
N LEU A 132 17.87 -12.24 -1.02
CA LEU A 132 18.41 -11.00 -0.45
C LEU A 132 19.06 -11.24 0.91
N THR A 133 18.42 -11.99 1.80
CA THR A 133 18.98 -12.29 3.13
C THR A 133 20.22 -13.18 3.04
N GLU A 134 20.24 -14.15 2.12
CA GLU A 134 21.42 -15.01 1.92
C GLU A 134 22.65 -14.20 1.47
N ILE A 135 22.44 -13.24 0.56
CA ILE A 135 23.53 -12.34 0.13
C ILE A 135 23.96 -11.44 1.28
N LEU A 136 23.02 -10.79 1.97
CA LEU A 136 23.31 -9.79 2.99
C LEU A 136 23.86 -10.39 4.30
N ASP A 137 23.47 -11.61 4.67
CA ASP A 137 24.05 -12.33 5.81
C ASP A 137 25.45 -12.89 5.50
N GLY A 138 25.80 -13.00 4.21
CA GLY A 138 27.12 -13.44 3.75
C GLY A 138 28.19 -12.34 3.71
N TYR A 139 27.80 -11.07 3.88
CA TYR A 139 28.68 -9.91 3.98
C TYR A 139 29.03 -9.58 5.44
#